data_AF-A0A957T7R3-F1
#
_entry.id   AF-A0A957T7R3-F1
#
_cell.length_a   1.000
_cell.length_b   1.000
_cell.length_c   1.000
_cell.angle_alpha   90.00
_cell.angle_beta   90.00
_cell.angle_gamma   90.00
#
_symmetry.space_group_name_H-M   'P 1'
#
loop_
_entity.id
_entity.type
_entity.pdbx_description
1 polymer ?
#
loop_
_entity_poly.entity_id
_entity_poly.type
_entity_poly.pdbx_seq_one_letter_code
_entity_poly.pdbx_strand_id
1 'polypeptide(L)'
;MANSPVPAPEQPAKLPSQLMSVADVDAMLSRPTAPALAALQNVKGDLVILGVSGKMGPTLARMAVRGFEQLGLPRRVYGVARFSQPHLRQELEDVGVRTIVCDLLDRAAWAKLPDSQDVIFMAGQKFGTTGN
;
A
#
# COMPACT_ATOMS: atom_id res chain seq x y z
N MET A 1 -16.72 -21.15 -21.58
CA MET A 1 -16.73 -19.78 -21.02
C MET A 1 -15.62 -19.02 -21.73
N ALA A 2 -15.97 -18.01 -22.52
CA ALA A 2 -15.00 -17.29 -23.36
C ALA A 2 -14.12 -16.39 -22.48
N ASN A 3 -12.79 -16.50 -22.64
CA ASN A 3 -11.85 -15.55 -22.06
C ASN A 3 -12.04 -14.22 -22.81
N SER A 4 -12.62 -13.22 -22.15
CA SER A 4 -12.61 -11.86 -22.67
C SER A 4 -11.15 -11.41 -22.85
N PRO A 5 -10.79 -10.74 -23.95
CA PRO A 5 -9.43 -10.28 -24.17
C PRO A 5 -9.01 -9.33 -23.04
N VAL A 6 -7.81 -9.55 -22.51
CA VAL A 6 -7.17 -8.59 -21.59
C VAL A 6 -7.07 -7.27 -22.34
N PRO A 7 -7.62 -6.15 -21.80
CA PRO A 7 -7.53 -4.86 -22.48
C PRO A 7 -6.07 -4.52 -22.75
N ALA A 8 -5.80 -3.92 -23.91
CA ALA A 8 -4.46 -3.45 -24.25
C ALA A 8 -3.92 -2.55 -23.12
N PRO A 9 -2.62 -2.65 -22.77
CA PRO A 9 -2.05 -1.81 -21.73
C PRO A 9 -2.32 -0.35 -22.08
N GLU A 10 -2.97 0.34 -21.14
CA GLU A 10 -3.20 1.78 -21.23
C GLU A 10 -1.87 2.49 -21.48
N GLN A 11 -1.83 3.48 -22.39
CA GLN A 11 -0.60 4.23 -22.62
C GLN A 11 -0.15 4.86 -21.30
N PRO A 12 1.13 4.68 -20.89
CA PRO A 12 1.59 5.24 -19.63
C PRO A 12 1.34 6.75 -19.65
N ALA A 13 0.76 7.26 -18.56
CA ALA A 13 0.55 8.69 -18.39
C ALA A 13 1.85 9.44 -18.72
N LYS A 14 1.74 10.51 -19.51
CA LYS A 14 2.90 11.30 -19.96
C LYS A 14 3.72 11.71 -18.74
N LEU A 15 4.91 11.12 -18.59
CA LEU A 15 5.76 11.39 -17.44
C LEU A 15 6.20 12.86 -17.48
N PRO A 16 6.25 13.54 -16.31
CA PRO A 16 6.78 14.89 -16.26
C PRO A 16 8.27 14.88 -16.65
N SER A 17 8.72 15.95 -17.32
CA SER A 17 10.12 16.09 -17.72
C SER A 17 11.06 16.25 -16.52
N GLN A 18 10.55 16.71 -15.37
CA GLN A 18 11.31 16.91 -14.13
C GLN A 18 10.42 16.66 -12.90
N LEU A 19 11.02 16.11 -11.84
CA LEU A 19 10.45 15.98 -10.49
C LEU A 19 11.43 16.63 -9.52
N MET A 20 10.95 17.55 -8.67
CA MET A 20 11.82 18.43 -7.88
C MET A 20 12.07 17.93 -6.45
N SER A 21 11.28 16.95 -5.99
CA SER A 21 11.40 16.39 -4.64
C SER A 21 11.01 14.90 -4.58
N VAL A 22 11.43 14.23 -3.50
CA VAL A 22 10.99 12.86 -3.19
C VAL A 22 9.47 12.81 -2.99
N ALA A 23 8.89 13.84 -2.38
CA ALA A 23 7.44 13.95 -2.21
C ALA A 23 6.70 13.99 -3.56
N ASP A 24 7.27 14.63 -4.59
CA ASP A 24 6.69 14.63 -5.94
C ASP A 24 6.73 13.24 -6.58
N VAL A 25 7.86 12.54 -6.40
CA VAL A 25 8.03 11.15 -6.85
C VAL A 25 6.99 10.26 -6.17
N ASP A 26 6.88 10.32 -4.84
CA ASP A 26 5.91 9.52 -4.09
C ASP A 26 4.47 9.88 -4.45
N ALA A 27 4.17 11.16 -4.67
CA ALA A 27 2.85 11.61 -5.11
C ALA A 27 2.49 11.07 -6.48
N MET A 28 3.46 10.95 -7.39
CA MET A 28 3.27 10.38 -8.72
C MET A 28 3.14 8.85 -8.66
N LEU A 29 4.08 8.17 -8.00
CA LEU A 29 4.11 6.70 -7.91
C LEU A 29 2.92 6.12 -7.15
N SER A 30 2.31 6.89 -6.24
CA SER A 30 1.11 6.49 -5.52
C SER A 30 -0.20 6.85 -6.23
N ARG A 31 -0.17 7.28 -7.51
CA ARG A 31 -1.41 7.44 -8.28
C ARG A 31 -1.88 6.07 -8.78
N PRO A 32 -3.11 5.65 -8.48
CA PRO A 32 -3.61 4.36 -8.95
C PRO A 32 -3.78 4.40 -10.47
N THR A 33 -3.26 3.38 -11.15
CA THR A 33 -3.45 3.15 -12.59
C THR A 33 -4.77 2.39 -12.83
N ALA A 34 -5.28 2.34 -14.06
CA ALA A 34 -6.50 1.58 -14.34
C ALA A 34 -6.40 0.09 -13.93
N PRO A 35 -5.28 -0.63 -14.17
CA PRO A 35 -5.11 -1.99 -13.64
C PRO A 35 -5.12 -2.07 -12.11
N ALA A 36 -4.53 -1.08 -11.41
CA ALA A 36 -4.56 -1.02 -9.95
C ALA A 36 -5.98 -0.79 -9.43
N LEU A 37 -6.75 0.09 -10.07
CA LEU A 37 -8.16 0.32 -9.74
C LEU A 37 -9.00 -0.94 -9.97
N ALA A 38 -8.80 -1.64 -11.09
CA ALA A 38 -9.47 -2.91 -11.38
C ALA A 38 -9.13 -3.99 -10.34
N ALA A 39 -7.88 -4.05 -9.86
CA ALA A 39 -7.50 -4.93 -8.77
C ALA A 39 -8.19 -4.54 -7.46
N LEU A 40 -8.22 -3.25 -7.11
CA LEU A 40 -8.86 -2.75 -5.90
C LEU A 40 -10.39 -2.94 -5.89
N GLN A 41 -11.05 -2.94 -7.05
CA GLN A 41 -12.47 -3.28 -7.16
C GLN A 41 -12.81 -4.70 -6.69
N ASN A 42 -11.84 -5.62 -6.78
CA ASN A 42 -12.03 -7.02 -6.38
C ASN A 42 -11.77 -7.25 -4.87
N VAL A 43 -11.27 -6.24 -4.16
CA VAL A 43 -11.05 -6.30 -2.71
C VAL A 43 -12.42 -6.31 -1.99
N LYS A 44 -12.63 -7.33 -1.17
CA LYS A 44 -13.94 -7.59 -0.54
C LYS A 44 -14.06 -6.92 0.84
N GLY A 45 -12.94 -6.72 1.53
CA GLY A 45 -12.89 -6.12 2.86
C GLY A 45 -11.90 -4.95 2.95
N ASP A 46 -11.46 -4.67 4.17
CA ASP A 46 -10.37 -3.73 4.41
C ASP A 46 -9.04 -4.35 3.96
N LEU A 47 -8.16 -3.58 3.35
CA LEU A 47 -6.85 -4.07 2.89
C LEU A 47 -5.84 -4.02 4.04
N VAL A 48 -5.17 -5.13 4.33
CA VAL A 48 -4.09 -5.19 5.33
C VAL A 48 -2.74 -5.36 4.64
N ILE A 49 -1.79 -4.46 4.91
CA ILE A 49 -0.44 -4.49 4.35
C ILE A 49 0.54 -4.80 5.49
N LEU A 50 1.10 -6.00 5.49
CA LEU A 50 2.09 -6.47 6.46
C LEU A 50 3.50 -6.10 6.00
N GLY A 51 4.26 -5.39 6.83
CA GLY A 51 5.58 -4.85 6.44
C GLY A 51 5.50 -3.52 5.70
N VAL A 52 4.50 -2.69 6.03
CA VAL A 52 4.22 -1.43 5.31
C VAL A 52 5.38 -0.41 5.36
N SER A 53 6.29 -0.50 6.33
CA SER A 53 7.42 0.42 6.46
C SER A 53 8.62 0.09 5.57
N GLY A 54 8.52 -0.96 4.72
CA GLY A 54 9.56 -1.28 3.73
C GLY A 54 9.58 -0.26 2.57
N LYS A 55 10.56 -0.35 1.67
CA LYS A 55 10.75 0.64 0.58
C LYS A 55 9.52 0.87 -0.31
N MET A 56 8.74 -0.18 -0.57
CA MET A 56 7.57 -0.13 -1.45
C MET A 56 6.25 0.12 -0.70
N GLY A 57 6.24 -0.15 0.61
CA GLY A 57 5.02 -0.23 1.40
C GLY A 57 4.29 1.11 1.53
N PRO A 58 4.97 2.25 1.80
CA PRO A 58 4.30 3.53 1.97
C PRO A 58 3.62 4.00 0.69
N THR A 59 4.32 3.89 -0.44
CA THR A 59 3.79 4.25 -1.76
C THR A 59 2.57 3.39 -2.13
N LEU A 60 2.61 2.07 -1.87
CA LEU A 60 1.49 1.17 -2.10
C LEU A 60 0.29 1.49 -1.21
N ALA A 61 0.51 1.70 0.09
CA ALA A 61 -0.55 2.00 1.04
C ALA A 61 -1.28 3.30 0.66
N ARG A 62 -0.51 4.34 0.30
CA ARG A 62 -1.06 5.60 -0.22
C ARG A 62 -1.83 5.42 -1.52
N MET A 63 -1.35 4.58 -2.43
CA MET A 63 -2.06 4.26 -3.67
C MET A 63 -3.40 3.57 -3.40
N ALA A 64 -3.42 2.62 -2.46
CA ALA A 64 -4.64 1.90 -2.11
C ALA A 64 -5.69 2.83 -1.49
N VAL A 65 -5.30 3.75 -0.60
CA VAL A 65 -6.24 4.76 -0.04
C VAL A 65 -6.85 5.60 -1.16
N ARG A 66 -6.01 6.19 -2.03
CA ARG A 66 -6.47 6.98 -3.19
C ARG A 66 -7.36 6.18 -4.12
N GLY A 67 -7.02 4.92 -4.34
CA GLY A 67 -7.79 4.03 -5.20
C GLY A 67 -9.18 3.72 -4.62
N PHE A 68 -9.29 3.44 -3.32
CA PHE A 68 -10.59 3.26 -2.67
C PHE A 68 -11.43 4.53 -2.67
N GLU A 69 -10.81 5.69 -2.42
CA GLU A 69 -11.47 7.00 -2.54
C GLU A 69 -11.99 7.24 -3.97
N GLN A 70 -11.14 7.01 -4.98
CA GLN A 70 -11.51 7.19 -6.39
C GLN A 70 -12.62 6.24 -6.84
N LEU A 71 -12.65 5.01 -6.30
CA LEU A 71 -13.68 4.02 -6.58
C LEU A 71 -14.96 4.21 -5.74
N GLY A 72 -14.95 5.12 -4.76
CA GLY A 72 -16.06 5.29 -3.81
C GLY A 72 -16.30 4.06 -2.93
N LEU A 73 -15.29 3.21 -2.75
CA LEU A 73 -15.41 1.99 -1.95
C LEU A 73 -15.12 2.32 -0.48
N PRO A 74 -16.03 1.99 0.46
CA PRO A 74 -15.84 2.28 1.88
C PRO A 74 -14.92 1.25 2.55
N ARG A 75 -13.68 1.12 2.04
CA ARG A 75 -12.64 0.21 2.55
C ARG A 75 -11.55 1.00 3.24
N ARG A 76 -10.99 0.41 4.30
CA ARG A 76 -9.84 0.97 5.02
C ARG A 76 -8.56 0.27 4.55
N VAL A 77 -7.45 1.00 4.64
CA VAL A 77 -6.11 0.44 4.45
C VAL A 77 -5.43 0.40 5.82
N TYR A 78 -5.02 -0.79 6.27
CA TYR A 78 -4.22 -0.97 7.47
C TYR A 78 -2.76 -1.21 7.10
N GLY A 79 -1.87 -0.42 7.69
CA GLY A 79 -0.42 -0.57 7.54
C GLY A 79 0.20 -1.15 8.80
N VAL A 80 0.76 -2.36 8.72
CA VAL A 80 1.31 -3.08 9.87
C VAL A 80 2.83 -3.13 9.78
N ALA A 81 3.52 -2.61 10.80
CA ALA A 81 4.98 -2.66 10.90
C ALA A 81 5.45 -2.41 12.34
N ARG A 82 6.75 -2.58 12.59
CA ARG A 82 7.36 -2.18 13.87
C ARG A 82 7.48 -0.65 14.03
N PHE A 83 7.45 0.10 12.92
CA PHE A 83 7.59 1.56 12.88
C PHE A 83 8.79 2.08 13.70
N SER A 84 9.98 1.54 13.44
CA SER A 84 11.24 2.02 14.05
C SER A 84 11.58 3.48 13.71
N GLN A 85 10.91 4.06 12.70
CA GLN A 85 10.99 5.45 12.30
C GLN A 85 9.63 6.13 12.55
N PRO A 86 9.48 6.90 13.64
CA PRO A 86 8.19 7.50 14.02
C PRO A 86 7.59 8.43 12.98
N HIS A 87 8.41 9.14 12.20
CA HIS A 87 7.94 10.07 11.17
C HIS A 87 7.15 9.36 10.06
N LEU A 88 7.61 8.18 9.61
CA LEU A 88 6.93 7.42 8.56
C LEU A 88 5.54 6.96 8.98
N ARG A 89 5.36 6.66 10.28
CA ARG A 89 4.04 6.32 10.81
C ARG A 89 3.08 7.49 10.64
N GLN A 90 3.49 8.69 11.04
CA GLN A 90 2.68 9.89 10.93
C GLN A 90 2.36 10.22 9.46
N GLU A 91 3.35 10.16 8.57
CA GLU A 91 3.16 10.39 7.14
C GLU A 91 2.11 9.45 6.53
N LEU A 92 2.05 8.19 6.98
CA LEU A 92 1.04 7.23 6.55
C LEU A 92 -0.35 7.55 7.10
N GLU A 93 -0.43 7.92 8.37
CA GLU A 93 -1.69 8.33 9.01
C GLU A 93 -2.27 9.59 8.35
N ASP A 94 -1.41 10.57 8.01
CA ASP A 94 -1.79 11.82 7.35
C ASP A 94 -2.40 11.60 5.95
N VAL A 95 -2.04 10.51 5.28
CA VAL A 95 -2.62 10.13 3.98
C VAL A 95 -3.76 9.11 4.10
N GLY A 96 -4.27 8.86 5.31
CA GLY A 96 -5.46 8.04 5.56
C GLY A 96 -5.20 6.56 5.83
N VAL A 97 -3.95 6.13 5.98
CA VAL A 97 -3.62 4.75 6.34
C VAL A 97 -3.78 4.55 7.85
N ARG A 98 -4.44 3.48 8.26
CA ARG A 98 -4.56 3.09 9.67
C ARG A 98 -3.36 2.27 10.09
N THR A 99 -2.46 2.83 10.90
CA THR A 99 -1.25 2.11 11.27
C THR A 99 -1.45 1.21 12.49
N ILE A 100 -0.76 0.07 12.50
CA ILE A 100 -0.73 -0.86 13.63
C ILE A 100 0.72 -1.21 13.92
N VAL A 101 1.19 -0.84 15.11
CA VAL A 101 2.53 -1.22 15.57
C VAL A 101 2.51 -2.69 15.97
N CYS A 102 3.26 -3.51 15.23
CA CYS A 102 3.30 -4.95 15.44
C CYS A 102 4.63 -5.51 14.97
N ASP A 103 5.24 -6.35 15.80
CA ASP A 103 6.29 -7.26 15.35
C ASP A 103 5.63 -8.54 14.84
N LEU A 104 5.77 -8.81 13.55
CA LEU A 104 5.17 -9.98 12.90
C LEU A 104 5.81 -11.30 13.34
N LEU A 105 6.97 -11.26 14.02
CA LEU A 105 7.58 -12.42 14.65
C LEU A 105 6.98 -12.73 16.03
N ASP A 106 6.30 -11.78 16.67
CA ASP A 106 5.58 -12.00 17.92
C ASP A 106 4.20 -12.60 17.64
N ARG A 107 4.06 -13.91 17.88
CA ARG A 107 2.80 -14.64 17.71
C ARG A 107 1.63 -14.03 18.51
N ALA A 108 1.88 -13.45 19.68
CA ALA A 108 0.82 -12.85 20.48
C ALA A 108 0.30 -11.53 19.86
N ALA A 109 1.13 -10.83 19.08
CA ALA A 109 0.75 -9.59 18.41
C ALA A 109 -0.23 -9.82 17.25
N TRP A 110 -0.24 -11.02 16.64
CA TRP A 110 -1.17 -11.39 15.56
C TRP A 110 -2.64 -11.30 15.98
N ALA A 111 -2.96 -11.60 17.24
CA ALA A 111 -4.33 -11.54 17.75
C ALA A 111 -4.91 -10.11 17.78
N LYS A 112 -4.06 -9.08 17.61
CA LYS A 112 -4.46 -7.66 17.60
C LYS A 112 -4.65 -7.11 16.19
N LEU A 113 -4.34 -7.89 15.16
CA LEU A 113 -4.52 -7.48 13.77
C LEU A 113 -6.01 -7.57 13.39
N PRO A 114 -6.50 -6.67 12.52
CA PRO A 114 -7.87 -6.73 12.03
C PRO A 114 -8.08 -8.01 11.23
N ASP A 115 -9.29 -8.57 11.34
CA ASP A 115 -9.72 -9.64 10.44
C ASP A 115 -9.90 -9.07 9.03
N SER A 116 -9.28 -9.71 8.05
CA SER A 116 -9.38 -9.32 6.65
C SER A 116 -9.12 -10.50 5.73
N GLN A 117 -9.89 -10.56 4.66
CA GLN A 117 -9.72 -11.52 3.57
C GLN A 117 -8.69 -11.04 2.53
N ASP A 118 -8.29 -9.78 2.60
CA ASP A 118 -7.44 -9.11 1.62
C ASP A 118 -6.15 -8.64 2.28
N VAL A 119 -5.12 -9.49 2.21
CA VAL A 119 -3.82 -9.26 2.87
C VAL A 119 -2.70 -9.24 1.84
N ILE A 120 -1.87 -8.19 1.90
CA ILE A 120 -0.62 -8.08 1.16
C ILE A 120 0.53 -8.28 2.16
N PHE A 121 1.30 -9.35 1.97
CA PHE A 121 2.47 -9.66 2.79
C PHE A 121 3.75 -9.17 2.12
N MET A 122 4.36 -8.13 2.68
CA MET A 122 5.57 -7.47 2.18
C MET A 122 6.69 -7.40 3.23
N ALA A 123 6.54 -8.14 4.33
CA ALA A 123 7.59 -8.26 5.33
C ALA A 123 8.74 -9.12 4.77
N GLY A 124 9.93 -8.56 4.71
CA GLY A 124 11.13 -9.26 4.27
C GLY A 124 12.37 -8.40 4.48
N GLN A 125 13.53 -9.03 4.61
CA GLN A 125 14.81 -8.33 4.58
C GLN A 125 15.28 -8.21 3.13
N LYS A 126 15.81 -7.03 2.77
CA LYS A 126 16.34 -6.76 1.43
C LYS A 126 17.82 -6.44 1.55
N PHE A 127 18.57 -6.60 0.46
CA PHE A 127 20.01 -6.31 0.41
C PHE A 127 20.37 -4.97 1.06
N GLY A 128 21.38 -5.01 1.94
CA GLY A 128 21.91 -3.83 2.63
C GLY A 128 21.16 -3.39 3.88
N THR A 129 20.15 -4.14 4.37
CA THR A 129 19.54 -3.87 5.68
C THR A 129 20.30 -4.63 6.78
N THR A 130 21.17 -3.96 7.53
CA THR A 130 21.74 -4.46 8.78
C THR A 130 21.00 -3.85 9.98
N GLY A 131 20.70 -4.68 10.98
CA GLY A 131 20.06 -4.27 12.24
C GLY A 131 18.53 -4.34 12.19
N ASN A 132 17.94 -5.04 13.17
CA ASN A 132 16.51 -5.09 13.45
C ASN A 132 16.27 -4.78 14.92
#